data_AF-A0AAE5XP51-F1
#
_entry.id   AF-A0AAE5XP51-F1
#
_cell.length_a   1.000
_cell.length_b   1.000
_cell.length_c   1.000
_cell.angle_alpha   90.00
_cell.angle_beta   90.00
_cell.angle_gamma   90.00
#
_symmetry.space_group_name_H-M   'P 1'
#
loop_
_entity.id
_entity.type
_entity.pdbx_description
1 polymer ?
#
loop_
_entity_poly.entity_id
_entity_poly.type
_entity_poly.pdbx_seq_one_letter_code
_entity_poly.pdbx_strand_id
1 'polypeptide(L)'
;MSLLTLKLRKKRPCIPIGPDFSKAEAIQISLSGTKVSFLMNRHLPDGFYEEYISPSGEYNLFDSNLYETDRRKIGEEACYKELRYIVPLRRCWAFRGQAFTGYAAQVDATVSVQRITPSSKDFSLLRPDHFQQFITDALTTEYGHLVSNGRSKFDAPVNWKPDSRHPIHAVSFEVTPVTSGDDRKVIYAFPVDHEVCVFIYFHLLQYEPGELSKKDAMVSPKPLYELVESIISSVKIELSASALNELEQIKSTHSSAKISKTLSPLKWTTPEQDAEWEEYCKNLVELRRLSYSDQQVPKSEKDKLLNKMNAATTEEEMLKLMEQAAEMEAKHSSQGKKS
;
A
#
# COMPACT_ATOMS: atom_id res chain seq x y z
N MET A 1 -31.45 25.07 32.53
CA MET A 1 -30.99 25.13 31.13
C MET A 1 -30.79 23.70 30.63
N SER A 2 -31.44 23.32 29.53
CA SER A 2 -31.28 21.99 28.91
C SER A 2 -29.92 21.94 28.20
N LEU A 3 -29.03 21.04 28.64
CA LEU A 3 -27.82 20.72 27.90
C LEU A 3 -28.21 20.00 26.62
N LEU A 4 -28.13 20.70 25.48
CA LEU A 4 -28.24 20.09 24.16
C LEU A 4 -27.18 18.99 24.04
N THR A 5 -27.62 17.73 24.07
CA THR A 5 -26.73 16.58 23.89
C THR A 5 -26.32 16.53 22.42
N LEU A 6 -25.08 16.94 22.14
CA LEU A 6 -24.49 16.81 20.81
C LEU A 6 -24.39 15.33 20.44
N LYS A 7 -25.24 14.86 19.54
CA LYS A 7 -25.12 13.51 18.96
C LYS A 7 -24.11 13.54 17.82
N LEU A 8 -23.05 12.74 17.93
CA LEU A 8 -22.13 12.51 16.83
C LEU A 8 -22.90 11.92 15.64
N ARG A 9 -22.67 12.46 14.45
CA ARG A 9 -23.27 11.92 13.22
C ARG A 9 -22.72 10.52 12.98
N LYS A 10 -23.59 9.57 12.62
CA LYS A 10 -23.14 8.27 12.14
C LYS A 10 -22.31 8.47 10.86
N LYS A 11 -21.12 7.87 10.83
CA LYS A 11 -20.27 7.83 9.63
C LYS A 11 -21.03 7.13 8.51
N ARG A 12 -20.96 7.66 7.29
CA ARG A 12 -21.64 7.12 6.11
C ARG A 12 -20.61 6.91 5.00
N PRO A 13 -20.82 5.92 4.11
CA PRO A 13 -20.02 5.79 2.90
C PRO A 13 -19.93 7.10 2.12
N CYS A 14 -18.75 7.43 1.59
CA CYS A 14 -18.53 8.63 0.81
C CYS A 14 -17.73 8.36 -0.47
N ILE A 15 -17.95 9.21 -1.47
CA ILE A 15 -17.11 9.32 -2.66
C ILE A 15 -16.29 10.58 -2.46
N PRO A 16 -14.98 10.48 -2.23
CA PRO A 16 -14.17 11.64 -1.89
C PRO A 16 -13.91 12.50 -3.13
N ILE A 17 -13.86 13.82 -2.96
CA ILE A 17 -13.65 14.79 -4.04
C ILE A 17 -12.18 15.23 -4.03
N GLY A 18 -11.47 14.90 -5.10
CA GLY A 18 -10.05 15.21 -5.28
C GLY A 18 -9.78 16.53 -5.99
N PRO A 19 -8.51 16.78 -6.36
CA PRO A 19 -8.15 17.89 -7.22
C PRO A 19 -8.77 17.73 -8.62
N ASP A 20 -9.06 18.87 -9.25
CA ASP A 20 -9.54 18.91 -10.63
C ASP A 20 -8.37 18.78 -11.60
N PHE A 21 -8.24 17.61 -12.25
CA PHE A 21 -7.13 17.32 -13.16
C PHE A 21 -7.08 18.26 -14.38
N SER A 22 -8.17 18.93 -14.75
CA SER A 22 -8.13 19.94 -15.82
C SER A 22 -7.25 21.14 -15.48
N LYS A 23 -6.91 21.32 -14.20
CA LYS A 23 -5.98 22.34 -13.68
C LYS A 23 -4.57 21.80 -13.46
N ALA A 24 -4.26 20.59 -13.93
CA ALA A 24 -2.94 20.03 -13.85
C ALA A 24 -1.96 20.82 -14.74
N GLU A 25 -0.74 21.00 -14.24
CA GLU A 25 0.32 21.71 -14.95
C GLU A 25 1.34 20.72 -15.49
N ALA A 26 1.95 21.06 -16.63
CA ALA A 26 3.03 20.27 -17.18
C ALA A 26 4.29 20.40 -16.31
N ILE A 27 4.78 19.27 -15.84
CA ILE A 27 6.05 19.12 -15.16
C ILE A 27 6.99 18.38 -16.09
N GLN A 28 8.24 18.84 -16.19
CA GLN A 28 9.28 18.20 -16.96
C GLN A 28 10.50 17.94 -16.08
N ILE A 29 11.07 16.74 -16.22
CA ILE A 29 12.32 16.32 -15.58
C ILE A 29 13.29 15.99 -16.71
N SER A 30 14.50 16.55 -16.66
CA SER A 30 15.59 16.24 -17.60
C SER A 30 16.61 15.34 -16.92
N LEU A 31 16.86 14.18 -17.51
CA LEU A 31 17.73 13.11 -16.99
C LEU A 31 18.83 12.83 -18.01
N SER A 32 19.95 13.56 -17.94
CA SER A 32 21.06 13.47 -18.90
C SER A 32 20.60 13.43 -20.38
N GLY A 33 19.74 14.38 -20.77
CA GLY A 33 19.17 14.47 -22.11
C GLY A 33 17.88 13.68 -22.36
N THR A 34 17.53 12.67 -21.54
CA THR A 34 16.19 12.06 -21.57
C THR A 34 15.20 13.00 -20.89
N LYS A 35 14.11 13.38 -21.56
CA LYS A 35 13.06 14.22 -20.98
C LYS A 35 11.83 13.38 -20.63
N VAL A 36 11.41 13.48 -19.38
CA VAL A 36 10.16 12.90 -18.90
C VAL A 36 9.22 14.06 -18.58
N SER A 37 8.05 14.09 -19.21
CA SER A 37 7.02 15.08 -18.92
C SER A 37 5.69 14.43 -18.57
N PHE A 38 4.93 15.06 -17.69
CA PHE A 38 3.61 14.61 -17.27
C PHE A 38 2.81 15.79 -16.70
N LEU A 39 1.50 15.63 -16.65
CA LEU A 39 0.58 16.59 -16.03
C LEU A 39 0.32 16.18 -14.59
N MET A 40 0.51 17.11 -13.66
CA MET A 40 0.18 16.92 -12.25
C MET A 40 -0.43 18.19 -11.67
N ASN A 41 -1.43 18.03 -10.80
CA ASN A 41 -1.93 19.15 -10.02
C ASN A 41 -0.85 19.66 -9.05
N ARG A 42 -0.93 20.93 -8.68
CA ARG A 42 -0.11 21.49 -7.60
C ARG A 42 -0.35 20.72 -6.31
N HIS A 43 0.69 20.63 -5.47
CA HIS A 43 0.62 19.98 -4.17
C HIS A 43 -0.43 20.66 -3.30
N LEU A 44 -1.34 19.89 -2.69
CA LEU A 44 -2.37 20.40 -1.80
C LEU A 44 -2.77 19.35 -0.75
N PRO A 45 -2.93 19.74 0.53
CA PRO A 45 -2.85 21.11 1.06
C PRO A 45 -1.41 21.58 1.29
N ASP A 46 -1.20 22.90 1.29
CA ASP A 46 0.08 23.49 1.70
C ASP A 46 0.36 23.18 3.18
N GLY A 47 1.53 22.62 3.48
CA GLY A 47 1.99 22.37 4.87
C GLY A 47 1.58 21.03 5.48
N PHE A 48 1.19 20.04 4.67
CA PHE A 48 1.17 18.66 5.16
C PHE A 48 2.59 18.22 5.55
N TYR A 49 2.73 17.22 6.43
CA TYR A 49 4.03 16.71 6.89
C TYR A 49 4.93 16.16 5.75
N GLU A 50 4.39 16.04 4.55
CA GLU A 50 5.12 15.52 3.40
C GLU A 50 5.89 16.60 2.67
N GLU A 51 7.18 16.33 2.51
CA GLU A 51 8.09 17.20 1.79
C GLU A 51 7.64 17.41 0.35
N TYR A 52 7.47 18.68 -0.03
CA TYR A 52 7.26 19.09 -1.41
C TYR A 52 8.60 19.21 -2.11
N ILE A 53 8.87 18.33 -3.09
CA ILE A 53 10.09 18.40 -3.90
C ILE A 53 9.69 18.76 -5.32
N SER A 54 10.30 19.81 -5.88
CA SER A 54 10.14 20.17 -7.30
C SER A 54 11.41 19.91 -8.09
N PRO A 55 11.30 19.63 -9.40
CA PRO A 55 12.47 19.42 -10.23
C PRO A 55 13.36 20.66 -10.23
N SER A 56 14.65 20.49 -9.97
CA SER A 56 15.62 21.59 -9.82
C SER A 56 16.44 21.87 -11.09
N GLY A 57 16.01 21.37 -12.25
CA GLY A 57 16.68 21.53 -13.53
C GLY A 57 17.06 20.19 -14.16
N GLU A 58 18.30 20.10 -14.63
CA GLU A 58 18.84 18.87 -15.22
C GLU A 58 19.55 18.01 -14.18
N TYR A 59 19.22 16.72 -14.18
CA TYR A 59 19.84 15.70 -13.34
C TYR A 59 20.87 14.94 -14.17
N ASN A 60 22.14 15.08 -13.81
CA ASN A 60 23.21 14.31 -14.44
C ASN A 60 23.23 12.88 -13.85
N LEU A 61 22.65 11.92 -14.56
CA LEU A 61 22.58 10.52 -14.15
C LEU A 61 23.95 9.85 -13.96
N PHE A 62 25.02 10.44 -14.50
CA PHE A 62 26.39 9.94 -14.39
C PHE A 62 27.13 10.46 -13.15
N ASP A 63 26.62 11.51 -12.50
CA ASP A 63 27.18 12.01 -11.24
C ASP A 63 26.75 11.09 -10.10
N SER A 64 27.70 10.31 -9.58
CA SER A 64 27.43 9.38 -8.47
C SER A 64 27.11 10.10 -7.15
N ASN A 65 27.52 11.37 -6.99
CA ASN A 65 27.23 12.14 -5.78
C ASN A 65 25.78 12.60 -5.70
N LEU A 66 25.06 12.56 -6.83
CA LEU A 66 23.65 12.92 -6.87
C LEU A 66 22.77 11.88 -6.18
N TYR A 67 23.21 10.62 -6.16
CA TYR A 67 22.41 9.49 -5.67
C TYR A 67 22.52 9.31 -4.16
N GLU A 68 21.36 9.18 -3.53
CA GLU A 68 21.25 8.60 -2.20
C GLU A 68 21.41 7.08 -2.29
N THR A 69 22.00 6.48 -1.26
CA THR A 69 22.08 5.02 -1.14
C THR A 69 21.08 4.57 -0.11
N ASP A 70 20.15 3.71 -0.52
CA ASP A 70 19.24 3.07 0.41
C ASP A 70 20.00 2.03 1.24
N ARG A 71 20.24 2.34 2.52
CA ARG A 71 20.87 1.44 3.49
C ARG A 71 19.84 0.74 4.37
N ARG A 72 18.68 0.35 3.82
CA ARG A 72 17.72 -0.48 4.54
C ARG A 72 18.35 -1.83 4.92
N LYS A 73 18.34 -2.14 6.22
CA LYS A 73 18.78 -3.41 6.79
C LYS A 73 17.67 -4.44 6.55
N ILE A 74 17.80 -5.27 5.52
CA ILE A 74 16.83 -6.33 5.21
C ILE A 74 17.32 -7.63 5.86
N GLY A 75 16.68 -8.05 6.95
CA GLY A 75 16.99 -9.30 7.65
C GLY A 75 18.31 -9.34 8.44
N GLU A 76 18.57 -10.48 9.09
CA GLU A 76 19.82 -10.74 9.84
C GLU A 76 20.98 -11.13 8.91
N GLU A 77 20.70 -11.70 7.74
CA GLU A 77 21.68 -12.04 6.69
C GLU A 77 21.67 -10.97 5.59
N ALA A 78 22.29 -9.82 5.89
CA ALA A 78 22.28 -8.65 5.03
C ALA A 78 23.03 -8.88 3.69
N CYS A 79 22.30 -9.14 2.61
CA CYS A 79 22.79 -8.88 1.27
C CYS A 79 22.36 -7.46 0.87
N TYR A 80 23.25 -6.48 1.04
CA TYR A 80 23.02 -5.10 0.61
C TYR A 80 23.01 -5.07 -0.92
N LYS A 81 21.85 -5.18 -1.57
CA LYS A 81 21.71 -4.62 -2.91
C LYS A 81 21.66 -3.10 -2.73
N GLU A 82 22.80 -2.44 -2.93
CA GLU A 82 22.91 -0.98 -2.90
C GLU A 82 22.05 -0.38 -4.02
N LEU A 83 20.78 -0.12 -3.71
CA LEU A 83 19.91 0.64 -4.60
C LEU A 83 20.26 2.11 -4.43
N ARG A 84 20.73 2.72 -5.52
CA ARG A 84 21.03 4.14 -5.57
C ARG A 84 19.85 4.86 -6.20
N TYR A 85 19.36 5.93 -5.58
CA TYR A 85 18.19 6.63 -6.10
C TYR A 85 18.30 8.15 -5.94
N ILE A 86 17.51 8.86 -6.74
CA ILE A 86 17.24 10.29 -6.60
C ILE A 86 15.73 10.53 -6.62
N VAL A 87 15.25 11.53 -5.89
CA VAL A 87 13.82 11.88 -5.83
C VAL A 87 13.61 13.26 -6.43
N PRO A 88 13.48 13.40 -7.77
CA PRO A 88 13.33 14.71 -8.40
C PRO A 88 11.97 15.38 -8.15
N LEU A 89 10.95 14.62 -7.73
CA LEU A 89 9.60 15.15 -7.56
C LEU A 89 8.83 14.40 -6.46
N ARG A 90 8.19 15.16 -5.59
CA ARG A 90 7.18 14.67 -4.64
C ARG A 90 5.96 15.60 -4.59
N ARG A 91 4.76 15.03 -4.65
CA ARG A 91 3.47 15.73 -4.61
C ARG A 91 2.48 14.96 -3.75
N CYS A 92 1.58 15.67 -3.11
CA CYS A 92 0.50 15.11 -2.29
C CYS A 92 -0.80 15.82 -2.69
N TRP A 93 -1.90 15.06 -2.74
CA TRP A 93 -3.24 15.58 -2.98
C TRP A 93 -4.23 14.98 -2.00
N ALA A 94 -4.77 15.80 -1.10
CA ALA A 94 -5.83 15.39 -0.20
C ALA A 94 -7.20 15.44 -0.88
N PHE A 95 -8.05 14.46 -0.59
CA PHE A 95 -9.40 14.33 -1.10
C PHE A 95 -10.40 14.61 0.02
N ARG A 96 -11.37 15.47 -0.24
CA ARG A 96 -12.38 15.89 0.73
C ARG A 96 -13.51 14.88 0.81
N GLY A 97 -13.91 14.52 2.03
CA GLY A 97 -15.09 13.70 2.27
C GLY A 97 -16.40 14.49 2.13
N GLN A 98 -17.45 13.99 2.77
CA GLN A 98 -18.72 14.70 2.85
C GLN A 98 -18.57 16.04 3.58
N ALA A 99 -19.56 16.92 3.41
CA ALA A 99 -19.58 18.21 4.10
C ALA A 99 -19.33 18.03 5.61
N PHE A 100 -18.38 18.80 6.14
CA PHE A 100 -17.96 18.81 7.55
C PHE A 100 -17.22 17.56 8.06
N THR A 101 -16.74 16.66 7.19
CA THR A 101 -15.92 15.51 7.62
C THR A 101 -14.41 15.70 7.40
N GLY A 102 -13.99 16.80 6.77
CA GLY A 102 -12.58 17.05 6.43
C GLY A 102 -12.09 16.20 5.26
N TYR A 103 -10.80 15.89 5.25
CA TYR A 103 -10.20 14.98 4.28
C TYR A 103 -10.58 13.52 4.59
N ALA A 104 -10.88 12.74 3.56
CA ALA A 104 -11.25 11.34 3.67
C ALA A 104 -10.19 10.41 3.06
N ALA A 105 -9.36 10.93 2.17
CA ALA A 105 -8.32 10.17 1.48
C ALA A 105 -7.20 11.10 1.01
N GLN A 106 -6.11 10.52 0.52
CA GLN A 106 -4.94 11.22 0.01
C GLN A 106 -4.26 10.38 -1.08
N VAL A 107 -3.62 11.05 -2.04
CA VAL A 107 -2.70 10.44 -3.00
C VAL A 107 -1.35 11.11 -2.94
N ASP A 108 -0.31 10.33 -2.69
CA ASP A 108 1.07 10.81 -2.68
C ASP A 108 1.81 10.26 -3.88
N ALA A 109 2.33 11.15 -4.72
CA ALA A 109 3.16 10.82 -5.85
C ALA A 109 4.61 11.11 -5.55
N THR A 110 5.46 10.10 -5.70
CA THR A 110 6.92 10.24 -5.65
C THR A 110 7.52 9.72 -6.95
N VAL A 111 8.27 10.56 -7.65
CA VAL A 111 9.12 10.12 -8.76
C VAL A 111 10.49 9.77 -8.19
N SER A 112 10.90 8.53 -8.37
CA SER A 112 12.21 8.00 -7.98
C SER A 112 12.94 7.57 -9.24
N VAL A 113 14.16 8.05 -9.42
CA VAL A 113 15.05 7.57 -10.47
C VAL A 113 16.09 6.67 -9.81
N GLN A 114 16.05 5.40 -10.15
CA GLN A 114 16.83 4.35 -9.53
C GLN A 114 17.93 3.91 -10.48
N ARG A 115 19.15 3.88 -9.97
CA ARG A 115 20.32 3.34 -10.65
C ARG A 115 20.72 2.02 -10.02
N ILE A 116 20.96 1.04 -10.88
CA ILE A 116 21.42 -0.28 -10.48
C ILE A 116 22.86 -0.52 -10.92
N THR A 117 23.49 -1.45 -10.22
CA THR A 117 24.80 -1.98 -10.63
C THR A 117 24.55 -3.23 -11.50
N PRO A 118 24.96 -3.24 -12.77
CA PRO A 118 24.76 -4.37 -13.66
C PRO A 118 25.35 -5.67 -13.10
N SER A 119 24.63 -6.77 -13.26
CA SER A 119 25.12 -8.11 -12.91
C SER A 119 26.05 -8.70 -13.97
N SER A 120 25.99 -8.20 -15.20
CA SER A 120 26.79 -8.66 -16.34
C SER A 120 27.00 -7.54 -17.36
N LYS A 121 27.95 -7.72 -18.29
CA LYS A 121 28.21 -6.75 -19.37
C LYS A 121 27.08 -6.65 -20.39
N ASP A 122 26.26 -7.69 -20.51
CA ASP A 122 25.15 -7.76 -21.47
C ASP A 122 23.83 -7.25 -20.86
N PHE A 123 23.87 -6.82 -19.60
CA PHE A 123 22.71 -6.36 -18.86
C PHE A 123 22.27 -4.98 -19.33
N SER A 124 21.08 -4.83 -19.92
CA SER A 124 20.46 -3.51 -20.12
C SER A 124 19.00 -3.51 -19.68
N LEU A 125 18.57 -2.48 -18.94
CA LEU A 125 17.16 -2.25 -18.60
C LEU A 125 16.30 -1.87 -19.80
N LEU A 126 16.90 -1.49 -20.93
CA LEU A 126 16.16 -1.29 -22.17
C LEU A 126 15.71 -2.63 -22.78
N ARG A 127 16.25 -3.76 -22.31
CA ARG A 127 15.78 -5.10 -22.67
C ARG A 127 14.57 -5.50 -21.82
N PRO A 128 13.47 -6.02 -22.41
CA PRO A 128 12.25 -6.30 -21.67
C PRO A 128 12.37 -7.41 -20.61
N ASP A 129 13.21 -8.42 -20.85
CA ASP A 129 13.48 -9.51 -19.90
C ASP A 129 14.20 -9.00 -18.65
N HIS A 130 15.25 -8.20 -18.83
CA HIS A 130 15.99 -7.60 -17.73
C HIS A 130 15.17 -6.57 -16.97
N PHE A 131 14.38 -5.76 -17.66
CA PHE A 131 13.48 -4.79 -17.05
C PHE A 131 12.43 -5.48 -16.17
N GLN A 132 11.79 -6.55 -16.68
CA GLN A 132 10.82 -7.30 -15.91
C GLN A 132 11.47 -7.97 -14.70
N GLN A 133 12.65 -8.59 -14.87
CA GLN A 133 13.40 -9.20 -13.76
C GLN A 133 13.77 -8.15 -12.70
N PHE A 134 14.20 -6.97 -13.13
CA PHE A 134 14.54 -5.88 -12.24
C PHE A 134 13.33 -5.44 -11.40
N ILE A 135 12.14 -5.34 -12.00
CA ILE A 135 10.92 -5.03 -11.23
C ILE A 135 10.62 -6.13 -10.20
N THR A 136 10.69 -7.40 -10.57
CA THR A 136 10.43 -8.51 -9.62
C THR A 136 11.47 -8.55 -8.49
N ASP A 137 12.72 -8.25 -8.80
CA ASP A 137 13.81 -8.13 -7.82
C ASP A 137 13.58 -6.95 -6.87
N ALA A 138 13.18 -5.79 -7.41
CA ALA A 138 12.88 -4.60 -6.62
C ALA A 138 11.71 -4.86 -5.66
N LEU A 139 10.62 -5.49 -6.15
CA LEU A 139 9.48 -5.85 -5.32
C LEU A 139 9.85 -6.87 -4.23
N THR A 140 10.65 -7.88 -4.57
CA THR A 140 11.10 -8.88 -3.59
C THR A 140 11.99 -8.24 -2.53
N THR A 141 12.87 -7.33 -2.92
CA THR A 141 13.73 -6.58 -1.99
C THR A 141 12.89 -5.71 -1.06
N GLU A 142 11.91 -4.97 -1.60
CA GLU A 142 11.10 -4.03 -0.82
C GLU A 142 10.06 -4.73 0.07
N TYR A 143 9.42 -5.79 -0.39
CA TYR A 143 8.24 -6.39 0.28
C TYR A 143 8.44 -7.85 0.71
N GLY A 144 9.42 -8.57 0.18
CA GLY A 144 9.56 -10.02 0.39
C GLY A 144 9.85 -10.41 1.84
N HIS A 145 10.45 -9.50 2.62
CA HIS A 145 10.72 -9.69 4.05
C HIS A 145 9.53 -9.30 4.95
N LEU A 146 8.46 -8.72 4.39
CA LEU A 146 7.30 -8.25 5.15
C LEU A 146 6.28 -9.38 5.30
N VAL A 147 6.58 -10.33 6.20
CA VAL A 147 5.72 -11.46 6.57
C VAL A 147 5.24 -11.30 8.01
N SER A 148 3.99 -11.64 8.28
CA SER A 148 3.40 -11.61 9.62
C SER A 148 2.48 -12.81 9.81
N ASN A 149 2.69 -13.56 10.90
CA ASN A 149 1.95 -14.80 11.22
C ASN A 149 1.95 -15.78 10.03
N GLY A 150 3.10 -15.97 9.39
CA GLY A 150 3.19 -16.85 8.21
C GLY A 150 2.62 -16.31 6.89
N ARG A 151 2.08 -15.07 6.85
CA ARG A 151 1.47 -14.48 5.65
C ARG A 151 2.22 -13.23 5.17
N SER A 152 2.48 -13.13 3.87
CA SER A 152 2.96 -11.88 3.27
C SER A 152 1.99 -10.73 3.54
N LYS A 153 2.52 -9.58 3.95
CA LYS A 153 1.72 -8.37 4.19
C LYS A 153 1.18 -7.76 2.90
N PHE A 154 1.81 -8.03 1.77
CA PHE A 154 1.47 -7.47 0.47
C PHE A 154 1.39 -8.56 -0.59
N ASP A 155 0.52 -8.34 -1.59
CA ASP A 155 0.54 -9.03 -2.86
C ASP A 155 1.05 -8.04 -3.93
N ALA A 156 2.07 -8.42 -4.70
CA ALA A 156 2.56 -7.65 -5.84
C ALA A 156 3.35 -8.52 -6.83
N PRO A 157 3.39 -8.16 -8.13
CA PRO A 157 2.58 -7.12 -8.75
C PRO A 157 1.13 -7.61 -8.96
N VAL A 158 0.16 -6.75 -8.67
CA VAL A 158 -1.26 -6.96 -8.95
C VAL A 158 -1.67 -6.04 -10.11
N ASN A 159 -2.68 -6.42 -10.90
CA ASN A 159 -3.17 -5.61 -12.03
C ASN A 159 -2.06 -5.15 -13.00
N TRP A 160 -1.13 -6.05 -13.33
CA TRP A 160 -0.04 -5.79 -14.27
C TRP A 160 -0.55 -5.34 -15.64
N LYS A 161 -0.15 -4.15 -16.08
CA LYS A 161 -0.57 -3.50 -17.31
C LYS A 161 0.64 -2.92 -18.04
N PRO A 162 1.14 -3.60 -19.09
CA PRO A 162 2.12 -3.01 -19.99
C PRO A 162 1.57 -1.79 -20.72
N ASP A 163 2.42 -0.79 -20.88
CA ASP A 163 2.12 0.43 -21.63
C ASP A 163 2.94 0.48 -22.92
N SER A 164 2.22 0.44 -24.04
CA SER A 164 2.80 0.43 -25.39
C SER A 164 2.80 1.80 -26.06
N ARG A 165 2.47 2.87 -25.35
CA ARG A 165 2.43 4.24 -25.91
C ARG A 165 3.81 4.83 -26.14
N HIS A 166 4.84 4.24 -25.54
CA HIS A 166 6.22 4.68 -25.62
C HIS A 166 7.08 3.73 -26.47
N PRO A 167 8.18 4.21 -27.08
CA PRO A 167 9.10 3.37 -27.85
C PRO A 167 9.87 2.36 -26.98
N ILE A 168 9.88 2.58 -25.66
CA ILE A 168 10.45 1.75 -24.61
C ILE A 168 9.38 0.92 -23.91
N HIS A 169 9.80 -0.09 -23.15
CA HIS A 169 8.93 -0.85 -22.29
C HIS A 169 8.54 -0.03 -21.05
N ALA A 170 7.26 0.14 -20.80
CA ALA A 170 6.75 0.74 -19.58
C ALA A 170 5.63 -0.13 -19.01
N VAL A 171 5.41 -0.08 -17.70
CA VAL A 171 4.38 -0.87 -17.02
C VAL A 171 3.76 -0.11 -15.87
N SER A 172 2.46 -0.30 -15.66
CA SER A 172 1.79 0.02 -14.40
C SER A 172 1.36 -1.25 -13.69
N PHE A 173 1.44 -1.27 -12.36
CA PHE A 173 0.95 -2.36 -11.53
C PHE A 173 0.67 -1.86 -10.11
N GLU A 174 0.09 -2.72 -9.29
CA GLU A 174 -0.31 -2.43 -7.92
C GLU A 174 0.46 -3.27 -6.90
N VAL A 175 0.65 -2.69 -5.71
CA VAL A 175 1.03 -3.39 -4.49
C VAL A 175 -0.16 -3.27 -3.54
N THR A 176 -0.79 -4.39 -3.22
CA THR A 176 -2.01 -4.41 -2.42
C THR A 176 -1.75 -5.03 -1.05
N PRO A 177 -2.16 -4.39 0.05
CA PRO A 177 -2.02 -4.97 1.37
C PRO A 177 -2.99 -6.16 1.53
N VAL A 178 -2.48 -7.25 2.09
CA VAL A 178 -3.25 -8.46 2.42
C VAL A 178 -3.82 -8.38 3.82
N THR A 179 -3.04 -7.79 4.74
CA THR A 179 -3.42 -7.58 6.14
C THR A 179 -3.88 -6.15 6.38
N SER A 180 -4.67 -5.93 7.44
CA SER A 180 -5.20 -4.60 7.76
C SER A 180 -4.11 -3.59 8.13
N GLY A 181 -4.34 -2.32 7.84
CA GLY A 181 -3.54 -1.18 8.35
C GLY A 181 -2.66 -0.53 7.30
N ASP A 182 -2.20 -1.29 6.32
CA ASP A 182 -1.39 -0.76 5.22
C ASP A 182 -2.25 -0.15 4.09
N ASP A 183 -1.60 0.63 3.23
CA ASP A 183 -2.22 1.31 2.09
C ASP A 183 -1.78 0.71 0.76
N ARG A 184 -2.65 0.85 -0.23
CA ARG A 184 -2.39 0.37 -1.59
C ARG A 184 -1.47 1.32 -2.33
N LYS A 185 -0.61 0.77 -3.18
CA LYS A 185 0.26 1.57 -4.05
C LYS A 185 0.00 1.23 -5.51
N VAL A 186 0.00 2.24 -6.36
CA VAL A 186 0.09 2.08 -7.81
C VAL A 186 1.50 2.52 -8.23
N ILE A 187 2.16 1.74 -9.06
CA ILE A 187 3.53 2.00 -9.50
C ILE A 187 3.52 2.04 -11.02
N TYR A 188 4.11 3.09 -11.60
CA TYR A 188 4.41 3.17 -13.02
C TYR A 188 5.93 3.19 -13.22
N ALA A 189 6.47 2.26 -14.00
CA ALA A 189 7.90 2.08 -14.17
C ALA A 189 8.31 2.06 -15.64
N PHE A 190 9.46 2.65 -15.96
CA PHE A 190 10.06 2.63 -17.29
C PHE A 190 11.58 2.90 -17.23
N PRO A 191 12.39 2.26 -18.09
CA PRO A 191 13.82 2.51 -18.20
C PRO A 191 14.10 3.80 -18.97
N VAL A 192 15.14 4.53 -18.56
CA VAL A 192 15.60 5.74 -19.26
C VAL A 192 17.03 5.64 -19.77
N ASP A 193 17.77 4.62 -19.29
CA ASP A 193 19.14 4.30 -19.68
C ASP A 193 19.42 2.81 -19.40
N HIS A 194 20.62 2.33 -19.75
CA HIS A 194 21.12 0.96 -19.53
C HIS A 194 20.96 0.48 -18.08
N GLU A 195 21.29 1.37 -17.12
CA GLU A 195 21.33 1.09 -15.68
C GLU A 195 20.30 1.88 -14.87
N VAL A 196 19.45 2.67 -15.54
CA VAL A 196 18.59 3.64 -14.87
C VAL A 196 17.12 3.41 -15.21
N CYS A 197 16.32 3.25 -14.17
CA CYS A 197 14.87 3.13 -14.24
C CYS A 197 14.19 4.26 -13.48
N VAL A 198 13.10 4.77 -14.03
CA VAL A 198 12.20 5.68 -13.33
C VAL A 198 11.03 4.88 -12.77
N PHE A 199 10.72 5.11 -11.50
CA PHE A 199 9.49 4.67 -10.85
C PHE A 199 8.69 5.89 -10.42
N ILE A 200 7.40 5.88 -10.73
CA ILE A 200 6.42 6.82 -10.20
C ILE A 200 5.55 6.03 -9.22
N TYR A 201 5.76 6.26 -7.94
CA TYR A 201 5.00 5.65 -6.86
C TYR A 201 3.81 6.53 -6.52
N PHE A 202 2.62 5.95 -6.51
CA PHE A 202 1.39 6.57 -6.02
C PHE A 202 0.93 5.80 -4.78
N HIS A 203 0.97 6.43 -3.61
CA HIS A 203 0.41 5.89 -2.38
C HIS A 203 -1.03 6.35 -2.26
N LEU A 204 -1.98 5.43 -2.18
CA LEU A 204 -3.41 5.73 -2.11
C LEU A 204 -3.88 5.46 -0.69
N LEU A 205 -3.96 6.52 0.10
CA LEU A 205 -4.31 6.49 1.51
C LEU A 205 -5.80 6.78 1.70
N GLN A 206 -6.51 5.91 2.41
CA GLN A 206 -7.90 6.14 2.85
C GLN A 206 -7.91 6.27 4.37
N TYR A 207 -8.45 7.36 4.91
CA TYR A 207 -8.54 7.61 6.37
C TYR A 207 -9.70 6.83 7.02
N GLU A 208 -9.79 5.55 6.69
CA GLU A 208 -10.69 4.59 7.32
C GLU A 208 -9.84 3.48 7.97
N PRO A 209 -10.04 3.16 9.25
CA PRO A 209 -9.38 2.02 9.86
C PRO A 209 -9.96 0.69 9.37
N GLY A 210 -9.13 -0.36 9.44
CA GLY A 210 -9.55 -1.74 9.21
C GLY A 210 -9.06 -2.33 7.90
N GLU A 211 -9.71 -3.43 7.50
CA GLU A 211 -9.41 -4.17 6.27
C GLU A 211 -9.72 -3.35 5.03
N LEU A 212 -8.97 -3.58 3.95
CA LEU A 212 -9.10 -2.83 2.70
C LEU A 212 -10.53 -2.83 2.14
N SER A 213 -11.24 -3.96 2.23
CA SER A 213 -12.64 -4.06 1.79
C SER A 213 -13.59 -3.14 2.58
N LYS A 214 -13.34 -2.96 3.88
CA LYS A 214 -14.10 -2.03 4.74
C LYS A 214 -13.73 -0.58 4.45
N LYS A 215 -12.43 -0.31 4.22
CA LYS A 215 -11.96 1.00 3.75
C LYS A 215 -12.67 1.38 2.46
N ASP A 216 -12.67 0.51 1.46
CA ASP A 216 -13.28 0.73 0.14
C ASP A 216 -14.80 0.91 0.20
N ALA A 217 -15.48 0.19 1.10
CA ALA A 217 -16.91 0.34 1.32
C ALA A 217 -17.28 1.68 1.97
N MET A 218 -16.40 2.25 2.79
CA MET A 218 -16.64 3.51 3.50
C MET A 218 -16.13 4.74 2.75
N VAL A 219 -14.99 4.64 2.08
CA VAL A 219 -14.38 5.70 1.29
C VAL A 219 -14.05 5.09 -0.06
N SER A 220 -14.81 5.46 -1.09
CA SER A 220 -14.58 4.91 -2.42
C SER A 220 -13.16 5.23 -2.92
N PRO A 221 -12.36 4.24 -3.36
CA PRO A 221 -11.02 4.49 -3.88
C PRO A 221 -11.05 5.02 -5.33
N LYS A 222 -12.20 4.94 -6.01
CA LYS A 222 -12.33 5.25 -7.45
C LYS A 222 -11.77 6.63 -7.83
N PRO A 223 -12.08 7.74 -7.14
CA PRO A 223 -11.52 9.04 -7.50
C PRO A 223 -10.00 9.13 -7.39
N LEU A 224 -9.39 8.35 -6.48
CA LEU A 224 -7.93 8.29 -6.34
C LEU A 224 -7.31 7.60 -7.57
N TYR A 225 -7.91 6.49 -8.00
CA TYR A 225 -7.51 5.79 -9.22
C TYR A 225 -7.66 6.65 -10.46
N GLU A 226 -8.77 7.38 -10.59
CA GLU A 226 -9.00 8.27 -11.74
C GLU A 226 -7.92 9.35 -11.84
N LEU A 227 -7.48 9.93 -10.72
CA LEU A 227 -6.37 10.87 -10.69
C LEU A 227 -5.06 10.20 -11.14
N VAL A 228 -4.73 9.04 -10.57
CA VAL A 228 -3.50 8.29 -10.90
C VAL A 228 -3.46 7.89 -12.37
N GLU A 229 -4.56 7.33 -12.89
CA GLU A 229 -4.69 6.97 -14.31
C GLU A 229 -4.55 8.19 -15.20
N SER A 230 -5.14 9.33 -14.83
CA SER A 230 -4.99 10.59 -15.56
C SER A 230 -3.53 11.05 -15.63
N ILE A 231 -2.80 10.98 -14.51
CA ILE A 231 -1.37 11.32 -14.46
C ILE A 231 -0.55 10.36 -15.32
N ILE A 232 -0.70 9.04 -15.14
CA ILE A 232 0.00 8.01 -15.95
C ILE A 232 -0.31 8.20 -17.43
N SER A 233 -1.57 8.50 -17.78
CA SER A 233 -1.99 8.71 -19.15
C SER A 233 -1.33 9.95 -19.80
N SER A 234 -0.93 10.93 -18.99
CA SER A 234 -0.28 12.15 -19.46
C SER A 234 1.23 12.03 -19.64
N VAL A 235 1.85 10.94 -19.18
CA VAL A 235 3.30 10.74 -19.26
C VAL A 235 3.74 10.72 -20.72
N LYS A 236 4.82 11.46 -21.02
CA LYS A 236 5.53 11.48 -22.29
C LYS A 236 7.03 11.36 -22.02
N ILE A 237 7.69 10.55 -22.83
CA ILE A 237 9.10 10.18 -22.66
C ILE A 237 9.82 10.43 -23.98
N GLU A 238 10.80 11.31 -23.95
CA GLU A 238 11.72 11.59 -25.06
C GLU A 238 13.10 11.12 -24.64
N LEU A 239 13.57 10.01 -25.19
CA LEU A 239 14.87 9.44 -24.85
C LEU A 239 16.04 10.30 -25.34
N SER A 240 17.15 10.24 -24.62
CA SER A 240 18.44 10.76 -25.07
C SER A 240 18.91 10.05 -26.35
N ALA A 241 19.77 10.70 -27.12
CA ALA A 241 20.36 10.10 -28.33
C ALA A 241 21.12 8.80 -28.03
N SER A 242 21.76 8.71 -26.85
CA SER A 242 22.47 7.51 -26.40
C SER A 242 21.50 6.35 -26.15
N ALA A 243 20.43 6.59 -25.38
CA ALA A 243 19.43 5.58 -25.07
C ALA A 243 18.66 5.12 -26.32
N LEU A 244 18.41 6.01 -27.29
CA LEU A 244 17.80 5.65 -28.57
C LEU A 244 18.69 4.70 -29.39
N ASN A 245 19.99 5.01 -29.51
CA ASN A 245 20.94 4.16 -30.24
C ASN A 245 21.02 2.76 -29.60
N GLU A 246 21.11 2.69 -28.27
CA GLU A 246 21.14 1.40 -27.57
C GLU A 246 19.82 0.63 -27.76
N LEU A 247 18.68 1.31 -27.67
CA LEU A 247 17.37 0.69 -27.91
C LEU A 247 17.27 0.11 -29.33
N GLU A 248 17.82 0.79 -30.34
CA GLU A 248 17.88 0.30 -31.72
C GLU A 248 18.78 -0.93 -31.86
N GLN A 249 19.95 -0.93 -31.20
CA GLN A 249 20.86 -2.09 -31.16
C GLN A 249 20.23 -3.31 -30.47
N ILE A 250 19.50 -3.08 -29.38
CA ILE A 250 18.76 -4.14 -28.69
C ILE A 250 17.66 -4.68 -29.60
N LYS A 251 16.91 -3.81 -30.29
CA LYS A 251 15.85 -4.23 -31.21
C LYS A 251 16.37 -5.04 -32.40
N SER A 252 17.56 -4.73 -32.92
CA SER A 252 18.17 -5.49 -34.01
C SER A 252 18.67 -6.87 -33.57
N THR A 253 19.17 -6.98 -32.33
CA THR A 253 19.75 -8.23 -31.79
C THR A 253 18.72 -9.13 -31.10
N HIS A 254 17.67 -8.55 -30.52
CA HIS A 254 16.67 -9.22 -29.67
C HIS A 254 15.23 -8.91 -30.12
N SER A 255 14.96 -9.01 -31.42
CA SER A 255 13.70 -8.57 -32.05
C SER A 255 12.41 -9.25 -31.54
N SER A 256 12.50 -10.42 -30.91
CA SER A 256 11.36 -11.16 -30.36
C SER A 256 11.05 -10.88 -28.89
N ALA A 257 11.94 -10.19 -28.17
CA ALA A 257 11.79 -9.99 -26.74
C ALA A 257 10.66 -8.98 -26.45
N LYS A 258 9.70 -9.37 -25.61
CA LYS A 258 8.56 -8.54 -25.21
C LYS A 258 8.30 -8.70 -23.73
N ILE A 259 7.82 -7.64 -23.10
CA ILE A 259 7.35 -7.71 -21.73
C ILE A 259 6.11 -8.60 -21.63
N SER A 260 5.99 -9.34 -20.53
CA SER A 260 4.85 -10.24 -20.32
C SER A 260 3.56 -9.42 -20.28
N LYS A 261 2.51 -9.92 -20.96
CA LYS A 261 1.18 -9.28 -20.93
C LYS A 261 0.53 -9.35 -19.55
N THR A 262 0.87 -10.39 -18.79
CA THR A 262 0.37 -10.66 -17.45
C THR A 262 1.53 -11.13 -16.59
N LEU A 263 1.51 -10.76 -15.32
CA LEU A 263 2.46 -11.23 -14.32
C LEU A 263 1.68 -11.55 -13.05
N SER A 264 1.81 -12.78 -12.54
CA SER A 264 1.16 -13.19 -11.30
C SER A 264 1.87 -12.55 -10.09
N PRO A 265 1.14 -12.28 -8.99
CA PRO A 265 1.77 -11.85 -7.75
C PRO A 265 2.86 -12.83 -7.30
N LEU A 266 3.96 -12.28 -6.81
CA LEU A 266 5.09 -13.04 -6.32
C LEU A 266 4.72 -13.75 -5.03
N LYS A 267 5.13 -15.01 -4.90
CA LYS A 267 5.04 -15.75 -3.65
C LYS A 267 6.30 -15.52 -2.84
N TRP A 268 6.18 -14.79 -1.72
CA TRP A 268 7.30 -14.53 -0.81
C TRP A 268 7.32 -15.42 0.43
N THR A 269 6.26 -16.19 0.69
CA THR A 269 6.20 -17.12 1.82
C THR A 269 6.86 -18.46 1.54
N THR A 270 7.48 -19.04 2.57
CA THR A 270 7.95 -20.44 2.56
C THR A 270 6.83 -21.41 2.93
N PRO A 271 6.96 -22.72 2.65
CA PRO A 271 6.00 -23.72 3.10
C PRO A 271 5.76 -23.74 4.62
N GLU A 272 6.80 -23.47 5.41
CA GLU A 272 6.71 -23.40 6.88
C GLU A 272 5.88 -22.19 7.31
N GLN A 273 6.05 -21.04 6.65
CA GLN A 273 5.24 -19.85 6.89
C GLN A 273 3.79 -20.08 6.46
N ASP A 274 3.54 -20.75 5.34
CA ASP A 274 2.19 -21.10 4.93
C ASP A 274 1.50 -21.98 6.00
N ALA A 275 2.22 -22.93 6.61
CA ALA A 275 1.70 -23.77 7.69
C ALA A 275 1.43 -22.97 8.98
N GLU A 276 2.32 -22.03 9.34
CA GLU A 276 2.12 -21.09 10.46
C GLU A 276 0.83 -20.27 10.26
N TRP A 277 0.58 -19.79 9.04
CA TRP A 277 -0.63 -19.05 8.71
C TRP A 277 -1.90 -19.91 8.85
N GLU A 278 -1.86 -21.17 8.44
CA GLU A 278 -2.98 -22.10 8.63
C GLU A 278 -3.30 -22.32 10.11
N GLU A 279 -2.27 -22.47 10.95
CA GLU A 279 -2.43 -22.59 12.40
C GLU A 279 -3.00 -21.31 13.01
N TYR A 280 -2.46 -20.15 12.61
CA TYR A 280 -2.98 -18.85 13.03
C TYR A 280 -4.46 -18.68 12.68
N CYS A 281 -4.87 -19.06 11.47
CA CYS A 281 -6.27 -19.03 11.04
C CYS A 281 -7.17 -19.91 11.92
N LYS A 282 -6.72 -21.12 12.28
CA LYS A 282 -7.45 -22.03 13.18
C LYS A 282 -7.61 -21.39 14.57
N ASN A 283 -6.55 -20.81 15.11
CA ASN A 283 -6.57 -20.14 16.41
C ASN A 283 -7.52 -18.93 16.43
N LEU A 284 -7.56 -18.15 15.35
CA LEU A 284 -8.49 -17.02 15.23
C LEU A 284 -9.96 -17.46 15.22
N VAL A 285 -10.28 -18.57 14.55
CA VAL A 285 -11.65 -19.13 14.53
C VAL A 285 -12.04 -19.57 15.94
N GLU A 286 -11.15 -20.24 16.67
CA GLU A 286 -11.42 -20.70 18.03
C GLU A 286 -11.56 -19.53 19.02
N LEU A 287 -10.69 -18.53 18.95
CA LEU A 287 -10.84 -17.29 19.73
C LEU A 287 -12.16 -16.60 19.46
N ARG A 288 -12.59 -16.55 18.19
CA ARG A 288 -13.88 -15.97 17.81
C ARG A 288 -15.02 -16.81 18.40
N ARG A 289 -14.95 -18.14 18.36
CA ARG A 289 -15.93 -19.03 18.99
C ARG A 289 -16.05 -18.77 20.50
N LEU A 290 -14.92 -18.68 21.21
CA LEU A 290 -14.88 -18.38 22.64
C LEU A 290 -15.47 -17.00 22.96
N SER A 291 -15.17 -15.99 22.13
CA SER A 291 -15.72 -14.64 22.30
C SER A 291 -17.25 -14.59 22.13
N TYR A 292 -17.82 -15.47 21.30
CA TYR A 292 -19.27 -15.57 21.12
C TYR A 292 -19.95 -16.39 22.22
N SER A 293 -19.27 -17.38 22.83
CA SER A 293 -19.81 -18.08 23.99
C SER A 293 -19.95 -17.19 25.22
N ASP A 294 -19.05 -16.22 25.42
CA ASP A 294 -19.16 -15.24 26.53
C ASP A 294 -20.30 -14.23 26.32
N GLN A 295 -20.71 -13.97 25.07
CA GLN A 295 -21.85 -13.12 24.73
C GLN A 295 -23.21 -13.82 24.85
N GLN A 296 -23.23 -15.16 25.04
CA GLN A 296 -24.47 -15.92 25.19
C GLN A 296 -24.98 -16.00 26.64
N VAL A 297 -24.28 -15.44 27.64
CA VAL A 297 -24.91 -15.16 28.92
C VAL A 297 -25.94 -14.06 28.68
N PRO A 298 -27.26 -14.31 28.86
CA PRO A 298 -28.26 -13.28 28.62
C PRO A 298 -27.92 -12.07 29.48
N LYS A 299 -27.59 -10.94 28.84
CA LYS A 299 -27.25 -9.69 29.53
C LYS A 299 -28.28 -9.35 30.61
N SER A 300 -29.54 -9.73 30.37
CA SER A 300 -30.64 -9.58 31.33
C SER A 300 -30.50 -10.35 32.64
N GLU A 301 -29.85 -11.52 32.68
CA GLU A 301 -29.71 -12.31 33.91
C GLU A 301 -28.52 -11.85 34.75
N LYS A 302 -27.39 -11.55 34.09
CA LYS A 302 -26.22 -10.97 34.75
C LYS A 302 -26.53 -9.58 35.31
N ASP A 303 -27.26 -8.75 34.56
CA ASP A 303 -27.70 -7.43 35.01
C ASP A 303 -28.73 -7.54 36.16
N LYS A 304 -29.62 -8.54 36.14
CA LYS A 304 -30.55 -8.81 37.26
C LYS A 304 -29.82 -9.24 38.52
N LEU A 305 -28.80 -10.09 38.42
CA LEU A 305 -28.03 -10.54 39.58
C LEU A 305 -27.18 -9.40 40.15
N LEU A 306 -26.53 -8.61 39.29
CA LEU A 306 -25.73 -7.46 39.69
C LEU A 306 -26.60 -6.38 40.37
N ASN A 307 -27.80 -6.12 39.86
CA ASN A 307 -28.75 -5.22 40.51
C ASN A 307 -29.24 -5.75 41.86
N LYS A 308 -29.39 -7.07 42.03
CA LYS A 308 -29.72 -7.68 43.33
C LYS A 308 -28.56 -7.59 44.32
N MET A 309 -27.32 -7.78 43.87
CA MET A 309 -26.14 -7.64 44.72
C MET A 309 -25.96 -6.20 45.20
N ASN A 310 -26.19 -5.22 44.32
CA ASN A 310 -26.11 -3.80 44.67
C ASN A 310 -27.25 -3.35 45.60
N ALA A 311 -28.35 -4.10 45.68
CA ALA A 311 -29.49 -3.82 46.54
C ALA A 311 -29.49 -4.63 47.85
N ALA A 312 -28.53 -5.55 48.03
CA ALA A 312 -28.42 -6.36 49.24
C ALA A 312 -28.02 -5.48 50.43
N THR A 313 -28.76 -5.59 51.54
CA THR A 313 -28.53 -4.78 52.74
C THR A 313 -27.84 -5.54 53.85
N THR A 314 -27.64 -6.85 53.66
CA THR A 314 -27.01 -7.75 54.62
C THR A 314 -25.91 -8.59 53.97
N GLU A 315 -24.91 -8.95 54.76
CA GLU A 315 -23.77 -9.75 54.32
C GLU A 315 -24.19 -11.18 53.90
N GLU A 316 -25.19 -11.74 54.56
CA GLU A 316 -25.72 -13.08 54.24
C GLU A 316 -26.45 -13.12 52.88
N GLU A 317 -27.15 -12.04 52.51
CA GLU A 317 -27.78 -11.90 51.19
C GLU A 317 -26.72 -11.76 50.08
N MET A 318 -25.64 -11.02 50.35
CA MET A 318 -24.54 -10.87 49.41
C MET A 318 -23.84 -12.21 49.14
N LEU A 319 -23.60 -13.00 50.19
CA LEU A 319 -22.94 -14.30 50.07
C LEU A 319 -23.77 -15.28 49.22
N LYS A 320 -25.09 -15.36 49.45
CA LYS A 320 -25.99 -16.21 48.66
C LYS A 320 -26.05 -15.79 47.18
N LEU A 321 -25.99 -14.51 46.89
CA LEU A 321 -25.98 -14.01 45.50
C LEU A 321 -24.64 -14.29 44.81
N MET A 322 -23.52 -14.26 45.54
CA MET A 322 -22.21 -14.66 45.00
C MET A 322 -22.13 -16.15 44.70
N GLU A 323 -22.69 -17.01 45.56
CA GLU A 323 -22.80 -18.45 45.29
C GLU A 323 -23.65 -18.75 44.05
N GLN A 324 -24.79 -18.06 43.90
CA GLN A 324 -25.64 -18.18 42.70
C GLN A 324 -24.92 -17.73 41.42
N ALA A 325 -24.08 -16.70 41.50
CA ALA A 325 -23.26 -16.26 40.37
C ALA A 325 -22.23 -17.34 39.97
N ALA A 326 -21.53 -17.90 40.95
CA ALA A 326 -20.53 -18.95 40.73
C ALA A 326 -21.15 -20.24 40.15
N GLU A 327 -22.34 -20.64 40.62
CA GLU A 327 -23.05 -21.80 40.06
C GLU A 327 -23.52 -21.60 38.61
N MET A 328 -23.94 -20.38 38.24
CA MET A 328 -24.28 -20.06 36.85
C MET A 328 -23.06 -20.14 35.93
N GLU A 329 -21.93 -19.60 36.36
CA GLU A 329 -20.67 -19.68 35.61
C GLU A 329 -20.20 -21.15 35.46
N ALA A 330 -20.31 -21.96 36.50
CA ALA A 330 -19.97 -23.38 36.46
C ALA A 330 -20.89 -24.19 35.52
N LYS A 331 -22.20 -23.96 35.56
CA LYS A 331 -23.17 -24.63 34.67
C LYS A 331 -22.92 -24.30 33.20
N HIS A 332 -22.61 -23.04 32.87
CA HIS A 332 -22.30 -22.66 31.49
C HIS A 332 -20.94 -23.19 31.01
N SER A 333 -19.93 -23.24 31.88
CA SER A 333 -18.64 -23.86 31.56
C SER A 333 -18.77 -25.37 31.26
N SER A 334 -19.75 -26.06 31.86
CA SER A 334 -20.02 -27.48 31.61
C SER A 334 -20.77 -27.78 30.31
N GLN A 335 -21.55 -26.83 29.79
CA GLN A 335 -22.31 -26.98 28.54
C GLN A 335 -21.45 -26.74 27.28
N GLY A 336 -20.39 -25.94 27.38
CA GLY A 336 -19.44 -25.70 26.28
C GLY A 336 -18.51 -26.88 25.93
N LYS A 337 -18.41 -27.91 26.78
CA LYS A 337 -17.55 -29.09 26.56
C LYS A 337 -18.24 -30.28 25.87
N LYS A 338 -19.53 -30.16 25.55
CA LYS A 338 -20.31 -31.16 24.79
C LYS A 338 -20.80 -30.58 23.46
N SER A 339 -19.90 -30.15 22.57
CA SER A 339 -20.20 -30.00 21.14
C SER A 339 -18.94 -30.09 20.28
#